data_AF-A0A2P8GK63-F1
#
_entry.id   AF-A0A2P8GK63-F1
#
_cell.length_a   1.000
_cell.length_b   1.000
_cell.length_c   1.000
_cell.angle_alpha   90.00
_cell.angle_beta   90.00
_cell.angle_gamma   90.00
#
_symmetry.space_group_name_H-M   'P 1'
#
loop_
_entity.id
_entity.type
_entity.pdbx_description
1 polymer ?
#
loop_
_entity_poly.entity_id
_entity_poly.type
_entity_poly.pdbx_seq_one_letter_code
_entity_poly.pdbx_strand_id
1 'polypeptide(L)'
;MNIKRLNTEFTRFVVVGVINTLTYYSIYLVLHNVFSLPYMWSHLVGFVISLNVSFFLNCYVTYKIKPTLKKYLYFPLTQVVNMSVSTILIFIFVEFLHLNSNIAPFAAVLFTVPITFVVSSKILKGTARPN
;
A
#
# COMPACT_ATOMS: atom_id res chain seq x y z
N MET A 1 -16.38 13.83 -12.67
CA MET A 1 -16.80 13.12 -11.44
C MET A 1 -16.31 13.91 -10.23
N ASN A 2 -17.21 14.56 -9.50
CA ASN A 2 -16.91 15.62 -8.52
C ASN A 2 -16.41 15.01 -7.20
N ILE A 3 -15.09 15.01 -6.98
CA ILE A 3 -14.35 14.35 -5.86
C ILE A 3 -14.61 14.95 -4.46
N LYS A 4 -15.62 15.81 -4.30
CA LYS A 4 -15.87 16.60 -3.07
C LYS A 4 -16.46 15.84 -1.86
N ARG A 5 -16.50 14.49 -1.84
CA ARG A 5 -17.13 13.72 -0.73
C ARG A 5 -16.33 12.58 -0.11
N LEU A 6 -15.01 12.53 -0.27
CA LEU A 6 -14.15 11.58 0.48
C LEU A 6 -13.56 12.29 1.71
N ASN A 7 -14.38 12.44 2.75
CA ASN A 7 -14.14 13.36 3.87
C ASN A 7 -13.27 12.79 5.02
N THR A 8 -12.74 11.57 4.88
CA THR A 8 -11.86 10.91 5.87
C THR A 8 -10.54 10.47 5.25
N GLU A 9 -9.44 10.62 6.01
CA GLU A 9 -8.09 10.19 5.62
C GLU A 9 -8.03 8.72 5.21
N PHE A 10 -8.84 7.88 5.87
CA PHE A 10 -9.00 6.47 5.52
C PHE A 10 -9.42 6.27 4.06
N THR A 11 -10.40 7.04 3.59
CA THR A 11 -10.90 6.90 2.23
C THR A 11 -9.84 7.32 1.20
N ARG A 12 -9.10 8.39 1.48
CA ARG A 12 -7.97 8.81 0.62
C ARG A 12 -6.86 7.78 0.62
N PHE A 13 -6.57 7.17 1.77
CA PHE A 13 -5.61 6.08 1.86
C PHE A 13 -5.99 4.89 1.00
N VAL A 14 -7.26 4.46 1.04
CA VAL A 14 -7.77 3.38 0.19
C VAL A 14 -7.64 3.75 -1.30
N VAL A 15 -8.06 4.95 -1.68
CA VAL A 15 -7.96 5.43 -3.08
C VAL A 15 -6.50 5.47 -3.54
N VAL A 16 -5.59 6.00 -2.72
CA VAL A 16 -4.16 6.02 -3.04
C VAL A 16 -3.61 4.60 -3.14
N GLY A 17 -4.03 3.68 -2.28
CA GLY A 17 -3.67 2.26 -2.36
C GLY A 17 -4.09 1.63 -3.69
N VAL A 18 -5.33 1.88 -4.14
CA VAL A 18 -5.84 1.38 -5.44
C VAL A 18 -5.05 1.98 -6.61
N ILE A 19 -4.83 3.30 -6.60
CA ILE A 19 -4.03 3.99 -7.64
C ILE A 19 -2.61 3.44 -7.66
N ASN A 20 -2.02 3.18 -6.50
CA ASN A 20 -0.69 2.63 -6.38
C ASN A 20 -0.58 1.23 -7.01
N THR A 21 -1.51 0.33 -6.67
CA THR A 21 -1.55 -1.03 -7.23
C THR A 21 -1.74 -0.99 -8.74
N LEU A 22 -2.63 -0.12 -9.24
CA LEU A 22 -2.83 0.08 -10.68
C LEU A 22 -1.57 0.62 -11.36
N THR A 23 -0.85 1.54 -10.71
CA THR A 23 0.41 2.10 -11.21
C THR A 23 1.49 1.02 -11.30
N TYR A 24 1.68 0.26 -10.22
CA TYR A 24 2.59 -0.89 -10.21
C TYR A 24 2.27 -1.87 -11.35
N TYR A 25 1.01 -2.29 -11.46
CA TYR A 25 0.60 -3.31 -12.42
C TYR A 25 0.73 -2.80 -13.87
N SER A 26 0.37 -1.55 -14.12
CA SER A 26 0.54 -0.92 -15.44
C SER A 26 2.01 -0.87 -15.85
N ILE A 27 2.89 -0.42 -14.95
CA ILE A 27 4.34 -0.36 -15.22
C ILE A 27 4.89 -1.77 -15.43
N TYR A 28 4.54 -2.71 -14.57
CA TYR A 28 4.95 -4.11 -14.70
C TYR A 28 4.55 -4.69 -16.05
N LEU A 29 3.30 -4.52 -16.47
CA LEU A 29 2.82 -5.01 -17.76
C LEU A 29 3.50 -4.33 -18.94
N VAL A 30 3.76 -3.02 -18.87
CA VAL A 30 4.46 -2.29 -19.93
C VAL A 30 5.90 -2.78 -20.05
N LEU A 31 6.64 -2.87 -18.94
CA LEU A 31 8.03 -3.33 -18.97
C LEU A 31 8.13 -4.79 -19.41
N HIS A 32 7.22 -5.64 -18.93
CA HIS A 32 7.27 -7.06 -19.24
C HIS A 32 6.80 -7.37 -20.67
N ASN A 33 5.69 -6.79 -21.13
CA ASN A 33 5.11 -7.11 -22.44
C ASN A 33 5.63 -6.22 -23.57
N VAL A 34 5.92 -4.94 -23.33
CA VAL A 34 6.36 -4.01 -24.38
C VAL A 34 7.87 -4.02 -24.54
N PHE A 35 8.61 -4.06 -23.42
CA PHE A 35 10.07 -4.05 -23.44
C PHE A 35 10.69 -5.46 -23.34
N SER A 36 9.86 -6.51 -23.25
CA SER A 36 10.29 -7.91 -23.09
C SER A 36 11.32 -8.12 -21.98
N LEU A 37 11.28 -7.27 -20.95
CA LEU A 37 12.22 -7.36 -19.83
C LEU A 37 11.90 -8.62 -18.99
N PRO A 38 12.93 -9.26 -18.42
CA PRO A 38 12.73 -10.36 -17.50
C PRO A 38 11.77 -9.94 -16.38
N TYR A 39 10.87 -10.84 -15.99
CA TYR A 39 9.80 -10.55 -15.02
C TYR A 39 10.34 -9.96 -13.72
N MET A 40 11.52 -10.38 -13.27
CA MET A 40 12.16 -9.91 -12.05
C MET A 40 12.57 -8.42 -12.15
N TRP A 41 13.12 -8.00 -13.28
CA TRP A 41 13.49 -6.60 -13.51
C TRP A 41 12.26 -5.72 -13.63
N SER A 42 11.23 -6.19 -14.36
CA SER A 42 9.94 -5.50 -14.47
C SER A 42 9.28 -5.34 -13.10
N HIS A 43 9.37 -6.36 -12.25
CA HIS A 43 8.87 -6.32 -10.88
C HIS A 43 9.62 -5.30 -10.01
N LEU A 44 10.96 -5.34 -10.02
CA LEU A 44 11.79 -4.41 -9.24
C LEU A 44 11.56 -2.95 -9.64
N VAL A 45 11.58 -2.65 -10.94
CA VAL A 45 11.38 -1.28 -11.44
C VAL A 45 9.95 -0.81 -11.17
N GLY A 46 8.96 -1.67 -11.43
CA GLY A 46 7.55 -1.40 -11.12
C GLY A 46 7.34 -1.11 -9.64
N PHE A 47 7.97 -1.91 -8.76
CA PHE A 47 7.90 -1.73 -7.32
C PHE A 47 8.52 -0.41 -6.88
N VAL A 48 9.71 -0.06 -7.36
CA VAL A 48 10.38 1.20 -7.00
C VAL A 48 9.56 2.41 -7.46
N ILE A 49 9.07 2.42 -8.70
CA ILE A 49 8.28 3.55 -9.21
C ILE A 49 6.96 3.67 -8.46
N SER A 50 6.26 2.55 -8.26
CA SER A 50 5.04 2.49 -7.45
C SER A 50 5.28 3.02 -6.04
N LEU A 51 6.36 2.61 -5.39
CA LEU A 51 6.70 3.07 -4.04
C LEU A 51 6.87 4.59 -3.98
N ASN A 52 7.56 5.18 -4.96
CA ASN A 52 7.69 6.63 -5.08
C ASN A 52 6.33 7.31 -5.27
N VAL A 53 5.53 6.86 -6.23
CA VAL A 53 4.20 7.40 -6.51
C VAL A 53 3.31 7.31 -5.26
N SER A 54 3.27 6.15 -4.61
CA SER A 54 2.49 5.93 -3.38
C SER A 54 2.91 6.86 -2.25
N PHE A 55 4.22 7.07 -2.07
CA PHE A 55 4.74 7.97 -1.03
C PHE A 55 4.29 9.41 -1.27
N PHE A 56 4.47 9.93 -2.49
CA PHE A 56 4.06 11.29 -2.82
C PHE A 56 2.54 11.46 -2.74
N LEU A 57 1.75 10.51 -3.24
CA LEU A 57 0.30 10.55 -3.13
C LEU A 57 -0.15 10.51 -1.66
N ASN A 58 0.43 9.66 -0.83
CA ASN A 58 0.08 9.63 0.59
C ASN A 58 0.47 10.91 1.32
N CYS A 59 1.64 11.49 1.02
CA CYS A 59 2.06 12.76 1.63
C CYS A 59 1.17 13.93 1.20
N TYR A 60 0.87 14.09 -0.09
CA TYR A 60 0.12 15.25 -0.59
C TYR A 60 -1.40 15.09 -0.49
N VAL A 61 -1.93 13.91 -0.82
CA VAL A 61 -3.38 13.66 -0.95
C VAL A 61 -3.96 13.14 0.36
N THR A 62 -3.38 12.09 0.94
CA THR A 62 -3.91 11.42 2.14
C THR A 62 -3.69 12.27 3.39
N TYR A 63 -2.42 12.55 3.72
CA TYR A 63 -2.03 13.12 5.01
C TYR A 63 -1.72 14.61 4.97
N LYS A 64 -1.55 15.22 3.79
CA LYS A 64 -1.20 16.64 3.60
C LYS A 64 0.00 17.10 4.44
N ILE A 65 1.06 16.28 4.45
CA ILE A 65 2.30 16.51 5.22
C ILE A 65 3.48 16.79 4.29
N LYS A 66 4.50 17.51 4.77
CA LYS A 66 5.75 17.69 4.03
C LYS A 66 6.46 16.32 3.85
N PRO A 67 6.82 15.93 2.62
CA PRO A 67 7.63 14.74 2.38
C PRO A 67 9.03 14.98 2.96
N THR A 68 9.51 14.03 3.77
CA THR A 68 10.87 14.06 4.35
C THR A 68 11.56 12.74 4.10
N LEU A 69 12.90 12.76 4.00
CA LEU A 69 13.71 11.57 3.71
C LEU A 69 13.48 10.45 4.73
N LYS A 70 13.29 10.80 6.00
CA LYS A 70 12.92 9.85 7.06
C LYS A 70 11.62 9.11 6.70
N LYS A 71 10.55 9.84 6.35
CA LYS A 71 9.25 9.25 5.99
C LYS A 71 9.33 8.39 4.74
N TYR A 72 10.15 8.77 3.76
CA TYR A 72 10.40 7.96 2.58
C TYR A 72 11.04 6.62 2.95
N LEU A 73 12.03 6.60 3.83
CA LEU A 73 12.69 5.37 4.27
C LEU A 73 11.78 4.49 5.16
N TYR A 74 10.85 5.08 5.91
CA TYR A 74 9.84 4.34 6.66
C TYR A 74 8.66 3.85 5.80
N PHE A 75 8.50 4.34 4.57
CA PHE A 75 7.40 3.92 3.70
C PHE A 75 7.51 2.45 3.25
N PRO A 76 8.69 1.91 2.83
CA PRO A 76 8.85 0.48 2.63
C PRO A 76 8.47 -0.36 3.86
N LEU A 77 8.68 0.16 5.08
CA LEU A 77 8.30 -0.52 6.31
C LEU A 77 6.79 -0.71 6.42
N THR A 78 5.97 0.19 5.87
CA THR A 78 4.51 -0.01 5.85
C THR A 78 4.13 -1.20 4.97
N GLN A 79 4.86 -1.44 3.88
CA GLN A 79 4.66 -2.63 3.02
C GLN A 79 5.08 -3.91 3.74
N VAL A 80 6.18 -3.88 4.51
CA VAL A 80 6.60 -5.01 5.35
C VAL A 80 5.53 -5.32 6.40
N VAL A 81 5.00 -4.32 7.09
CA VAL A 81 3.93 -4.53 8.07
C VAL A 81 2.67 -5.05 7.41
N ASN A 82 2.27 -4.49 6.26
CA ASN A 82 1.12 -4.98 5.50
C ASN A 82 1.28 -6.47 5.16
N MET A 83 2.44 -6.85 4.61
CA MET A 83 2.75 -8.25 4.28
C MET A 83 2.68 -9.15 5.51
N SER A 84 3.34 -8.77 6.62
CA SER A 84 3.31 -9.55 7.87
C SER A 84 1.91 -9.73 8.42
N VAL A 85 1.12 -8.65 8.47
CA VAL A 85 -0.27 -8.69 8.95
C VAL A 85 -1.12 -9.56 8.04
N SER A 86 -0.98 -9.43 6.72
CA SER A 86 -1.70 -10.25 5.75
C SER A 86 -1.37 -11.74 5.91
N THR A 87 -0.09 -12.09 6.05
CA THR A 87 0.35 -13.47 6.24
C THR A 87 -0.21 -14.06 7.53
N ILE A 88 -0.17 -13.32 8.65
CA ILE A 88 -0.72 -13.77 9.93
C ILE A 88 -2.24 -13.97 9.84
N LEU A 89 -2.97 -13.03 9.22
CA LEU A 89 -4.42 -13.15 9.05
C LEU A 89 -4.81 -14.34 8.17
N ILE A 90 -4.12 -14.54 7.05
CA ILE A 90 -4.35 -15.70 6.17
C ILE A 90 -4.08 -16.99 6.94
N PHE A 91 -2.95 -17.07 7.66
CA PHE A 91 -2.62 -18.23 8.49
C PHE A 91 -3.72 -18.52 9.52
N ILE A 92 -4.20 -17.49 10.24
CA ILE A 92 -5.28 -17.65 11.21
C ILE A 92 -6.56 -18.13 10.54
N PHE A 93 -6.93 -17.56 9.39
CA PHE A 93 -8.15 -17.93 8.69
C PHE A 93 -8.11 -19.35 8.13
N VAL A 94 -6.99 -19.77 7.55
CA VAL A 94 -6.84 -21.11 6.98
C VAL A 94 -6.69 -22.16 8.07
N GLU A 95 -5.81 -21.96 9.05
CA GLU A 95 -5.46 -22.98 10.05
C GLU A 95 -6.46 -23.04 11.21
N PHE A 96 -6.99 -21.90 11.69
CA PHE A 96 -7.88 -21.90 12.85
C PHE A 96 -9.36 -21.83 12.48
N LEU A 97 -9.71 -21.12 11.39
CA LEU A 97 -11.10 -21.00 10.94
C LEU A 97 -11.47 -21.96 9.81
N HIS A 98 -10.51 -22.76 9.33
CA HIS A 98 -10.66 -23.70 8.20
C HIS A 98 -11.28 -23.04 6.94
N LEU A 99 -11.01 -21.75 6.74
CA LEU A 99 -11.44 -21.04 5.53
C LEU A 99 -10.65 -21.57 4.34
N ASN A 100 -11.34 -21.68 3.20
CA ASN A 100 -10.72 -22.04 1.94
C ASN A 100 -9.58 -21.06 1.62
N SER A 101 -8.39 -21.60 1.30
CA SER A 101 -7.19 -20.82 0.98
C SER A 101 -7.37 -19.86 -0.20
N ASN A 102 -8.36 -20.09 -1.07
CA ASN A 102 -8.71 -19.18 -2.15
C ASN A 102 -9.48 -17.94 -1.68
N ILE A 103 -10.23 -18.04 -0.58
CA ILE A 103 -11.08 -16.96 -0.03
C ILE A 103 -10.35 -16.22 1.09
N ALA A 104 -9.47 -16.91 1.83
CA ALA A 104 -8.75 -16.34 2.97
C ALA A 104 -8.00 -15.03 2.66
N PRO A 105 -7.31 -14.86 1.51
CA PRO A 105 -6.67 -13.59 1.17
C PRO A 105 -7.67 -12.45 1.01
N PHE A 106 -8.83 -12.69 0.37
CA PHE A 106 -9.86 -11.66 0.22
C PHE A 106 -10.45 -11.24 1.56
N ALA A 107 -10.70 -12.21 2.46
CA ALA A 107 -11.12 -11.92 3.81
C ALA A 107 -10.05 -11.13 4.57
N ALA A 108 -8.77 -11.49 4.42
CA ALA A 108 -7.66 -10.81 5.08
C ALA A 108 -7.51 -9.35 4.63
N VAL A 109 -7.85 -9.02 3.37
CA VAL A 109 -7.87 -7.64 2.85
C VAL A 109 -8.81 -6.74 3.66
N LEU A 110 -9.97 -7.25 4.07
CA LEU A 110 -10.95 -6.48 4.86
C LEU A 110 -10.38 -6.00 6.20
N PHE A 111 -9.45 -6.76 6.79
CA PHE A 111 -8.80 -6.42 8.06
C PHE A 111 -7.43 -5.74 7.89
N THR A 112 -6.64 -6.16 6.90
CA THR A 112 -5.32 -5.58 6.64
C THR A 112 -5.42 -4.12 6.20
N VAL A 113 -6.44 -3.73 5.43
CA VAL A 113 -6.61 -2.32 5.00
C VAL A 113 -6.74 -1.36 6.19
N PRO A 114 -7.67 -1.55 7.16
CA PRO A 114 -7.75 -0.68 8.33
C PRO A 114 -6.52 -0.76 9.24
N ILE A 115 -5.92 -1.94 9.43
CA ILE A 115 -4.69 -2.07 10.23
C ILE A 115 -3.53 -1.30 9.58
N THR A 116 -3.33 -1.50 8.27
CA THR A 116 -2.27 -0.81 7.51
C THR A 116 -2.50 0.69 7.49
N PHE A 117 -3.75 1.15 7.42
CA PHE A 117 -4.05 2.58 7.55
C PHE A 117 -3.60 3.13 8.91
N VAL A 118 -3.91 2.45 10.01
CA VAL A 118 -3.51 2.89 11.36
C VAL A 118 -1.98 2.92 11.49
N VAL A 119 -1.29 1.88 11.00
CA VAL A 119 0.17 1.80 11.03
C VAL A 119 0.80 2.90 10.18
N SER A 120 0.34 3.06 8.92
CA SER A 120 0.84 4.08 8.00
C SER A 120 0.58 5.48 8.55
N SER A 121 -0.59 5.71 9.14
CA SER A 121 -0.96 6.95 9.80
C SER A 121 -0.02 7.23 11.00
N LYS A 122 0.23 6.25 11.87
CA LYS A 122 1.19 6.40 12.98
C LYS A 122 2.62 6.67 12.51
N ILE A 123 3.09 6.00 11.46
CA ILE A 123 4.44 6.18 10.95
C ILE A 123 4.61 7.58 10.32
N LEU A 124 3.65 7.99 9.49
CA LEU A 124 3.71 9.25 8.74
C LEU A 124 3.33 10.48 9.58
N LYS A 125 2.44 10.33 10.58
CA LYS A 125 2.06 11.39 11.52
C LYS A 125 2.87 11.40 12.81
N GLY A 126 3.25 10.25 13.36
CA GLY A 126 4.04 10.17 14.59
C GLY A 126 5.48 10.69 14.44
N THR A 127 6.01 10.70 13.21
CA THR A 127 7.24 11.42 12.87
C THR A 127 7.05 12.93 12.71
N ALA A 128 5.81 13.43 12.69
CA ALA A 128 5.48 14.83 12.82
C ALA A 128 5.20 15.14 14.31
N ARG A 129 6.25 15.12 15.15
CA ARG A 129 6.14 15.87 16.41
C ARG A 129 6.03 17.36 16.04
N PRO A 130 5.00 18.08 16.49
CA PRO A 130 5.03 19.53 16.49
C PRO A 130 6.15 19.94 17.46
N ASN A 131 7.09 20.74 16.95
CA ASN A 131 7.92 21.57 17.82
C ASN A 131 7.07 22.71 18.34
#